data_AF-A0A447TK51-F1
#
_entry.id   AF-A0A447TK51-F1
#
_cell.length_a   1.000
_cell.length_b   1.000
_cell.length_c   1.000
_cell.angle_alpha   90.00
_cell.angle_beta   90.00
_cell.angle_gamma   90.00
#
_symmetry.space_group_name_H-M   'P 1'
#
loop_
_entity.id
_entity.type
_entity.pdbx_description
1 polymer ?
#
loop_
_entity_poly.entity_id
_entity_poly.type
_entity_poly.pdbx_seq_one_letter_code
_entity_poly.pdbx_strand_id
1 'polypeptide(L)'
;MAGVKDKVALKLIAAKGKVQVQAQSDAMELTADKDVAITSVKQKIHLNGKQEILLTSGGAYVRIKDGKIELHAPGTVSFKGASHDWSGGTSLGQMFNSMPDAKFDNKYQILDEHTGQPLANQKYKIIRESGEKELGITDSQGFTHVIKNPDAAEKLQLHLVTSKRRTENGMLTSASMGGMK
;
A
#
# COMPACT_ATOMS: atom_id res chain seq x y z
N MET A 1 -40.27 45.38 -26.89
CA MET A 1 -39.03 45.94 -26.32
C MET A 1 -37.87 45.06 -26.78
N ALA A 2 -36.87 45.63 -27.46
CA ALA A 2 -35.71 44.88 -27.96
C ALA A 2 -34.76 44.58 -26.79
N GLY A 3 -34.80 43.34 -26.28
CA GLY A 3 -34.00 42.88 -25.15
C GLY A 3 -32.56 42.56 -25.56
N VAL A 4 -31.63 43.33 -24.98
CA VAL A 4 -30.18 43.17 -24.84
C VAL A 4 -29.54 41.97 -25.57
N LYS A 5 -28.69 42.27 -26.58
CA LYS A 5 -27.68 41.33 -27.08
C LYS A 5 -26.66 41.09 -25.96
N ASP A 6 -26.68 39.91 -25.36
CA ASP A 6 -25.67 39.51 -24.36
C ASP A 6 -24.29 39.46 -25.02
N LYS A 7 -23.53 40.54 -24.81
CA LYS A 7 -22.10 40.59 -25.06
C LYS A 7 -21.43 39.80 -23.94
N VAL A 8 -20.50 38.90 -24.30
CA VAL A 8 -19.68 38.08 -23.41
C VAL A 8 -19.34 38.82 -22.10
N ALA A 9 -19.85 38.34 -20.96
CA ALA A 9 -19.73 39.03 -19.68
C ALA A 9 -18.35 38.87 -19.01
N LEU A 10 -17.61 37.78 -19.29
CA LEU A 10 -16.28 37.54 -18.72
C LEU A 10 -15.41 36.66 -19.63
N LYS A 11 -14.16 37.08 -19.85
CA LYS A 11 -13.13 36.30 -20.57
C LYS A 11 -11.77 36.44 -19.86
N LEU A 12 -11.29 35.38 -19.23
CA LEU A 12 -9.97 35.33 -18.59
C LEU A 12 -8.97 34.63 -19.51
N ILE A 13 -7.94 35.34 -19.97
CA ILE A 13 -6.88 34.79 -20.82
C ILE A 13 -5.52 35.23 -20.27
N ALA A 14 -4.61 34.28 -20.08
CA ALA A 14 -3.21 34.55 -19.82
C ALA A 14 -2.35 33.99 -20.96
N ALA A 15 -1.61 34.84 -21.66
CA ALA A 15 -0.75 34.41 -22.77
C ALA A 15 0.50 33.65 -22.31
N LYS A 16 1.01 33.98 -21.12
CA LYS A 16 2.14 33.34 -20.44
C LYS A 16 1.93 33.42 -18.93
N GLY A 17 2.57 32.51 -18.18
CA GLY A 17 2.47 32.45 -16.72
C GLY A 17 1.33 31.56 -16.21
N LYS A 18 1.33 31.31 -14.91
CA LYS A 18 0.37 30.41 -14.25
C LYS A 18 -0.87 31.19 -13.78
N VAL A 19 -2.05 30.75 -14.19
CA VAL A 19 -3.32 31.22 -13.63
C VAL A 19 -3.69 30.34 -12.43
N GLN A 20 -4.03 30.96 -11.31
CA GLN A 20 -4.49 30.28 -10.10
C GLN A 20 -5.77 30.95 -9.60
N VAL A 21 -6.81 30.15 -9.39
CA VAL A 21 -8.06 30.58 -8.78
C VAL A 21 -8.27 29.71 -7.54
N GLN A 22 -8.48 30.34 -6.38
CA GLN A 22 -8.56 29.66 -5.09
C GLN A 22 -9.57 30.35 -4.18
N ALA A 23 -10.33 29.56 -3.42
CA ALA A 23 -11.11 30.00 -2.27
C ALA A 23 -10.49 29.33 -1.03
N GLN A 24 -9.73 30.08 -0.23
CA GLN A 24 -8.88 29.50 0.81
C GLN A 24 -9.64 29.09 2.08
N SER A 25 -10.79 29.71 2.32
CA SER A 25 -11.62 29.51 3.51
C SER A 25 -13.10 29.32 3.16
N ASP A 26 -13.45 29.19 1.88
CA ASP A 26 -14.83 29.10 1.42
C ASP A 26 -14.94 28.19 0.19
N ALA A 27 -16.17 27.95 -0.27
CA ALA A 27 -16.49 27.12 -1.40
C ALA A 27 -16.17 27.80 -2.75
N MET A 28 -15.98 26.96 -3.77
CA MET A 28 -15.90 27.38 -5.17
C MET A 28 -16.90 26.55 -5.96
N GLU A 29 -17.74 27.23 -6.75
CA GLU A 29 -18.74 26.60 -7.61
C GLU A 29 -18.55 27.07 -9.05
N LEU A 30 -18.66 26.14 -10.00
CA LEU A 30 -18.63 26.42 -11.44
C LEU A 30 -19.82 25.72 -12.10
N THR A 31 -20.83 26.51 -12.45
CA THR A 31 -22.11 26.02 -12.99
C THR A 31 -22.42 26.73 -14.31
N ALA A 32 -22.94 25.99 -15.30
CA ALA A 32 -23.35 26.52 -16.60
C ALA A 32 -24.71 25.94 -17.03
N ASP A 33 -25.49 26.72 -17.77
CA ASP A 33 -26.75 26.27 -18.40
C ASP A 33 -26.49 25.28 -19.56
N LYS A 34 -25.31 25.38 -20.17
CA LYS A 34 -24.83 24.49 -21.23
C LYS A 34 -23.59 23.74 -20.73
N ASP A 35 -22.66 23.48 -21.64
CA ASP A 35 -21.48 22.68 -21.34
C ASP A 35 -20.43 23.42 -20.50
N VAL A 36 -19.81 22.68 -19.58
CA VAL A 36 -18.54 23.04 -18.95
C VAL A 36 -17.45 22.16 -19.55
N ALA A 37 -16.45 22.77 -20.19
CA ALA A 37 -15.31 22.07 -20.77
C ALA A 37 -14.02 22.36 -20.00
N ILE A 38 -13.38 21.31 -19.46
CA ILE A 38 -12.07 21.38 -18.80
C ILE A 38 -11.09 20.58 -19.66
N THR A 39 -10.04 21.23 -20.16
CA THR A 39 -9.11 20.59 -21.11
C THR A 39 -7.67 21.01 -20.84
N SER A 40 -6.76 20.03 -20.88
CA SER A 40 -5.31 20.24 -20.90
C SER A 40 -4.77 19.77 -22.25
N VAL A 41 -4.16 20.67 -23.02
CA VAL A 41 -3.75 20.38 -24.41
C VAL A 41 -2.44 19.58 -24.47
N LYS A 42 -1.56 19.77 -23.50
CA LYS A 42 -0.19 19.22 -23.54
C LYS A 42 0.12 18.26 -22.39
N GLN A 43 -0.67 18.29 -21.32
CA GLN A 43 -0.34 17.60 -20.07
C GLN A 43 -1.60 17.00 -19.46
N LYS A 44 -1.70 17.00 -18.13
CA LYS A 44 -2.70 16.26 -17.35
C LYS A 44 -3.75 17.20 -16.76
N ILE A 45 -4.87 16.62 -16.35
CA ILE A 45 -5.87 17.24 -15.46
C ILE A 45 -5.78 16.49 -14.13
N HIS A 46 -5.72 17.22 -13.03
CA HIS A 46 -5.71 16.65 -11.68
C HIS A 46 -6.97 17.10 -10.94
N LEU A 47 -7.74 16.13 -10.45
CA LEU A 47 -8.90 16.34 -9.58
C LEU A 47 -8.59 15.64 -8.27
N ASN A 48 -8.48 16.42 -7.19
CA ASN A 48 -8.14 15.91 -5.87
C ASN A 48 -9.17 16.41 -4.86
N GLY A 49 -9.68 15.50 -4.04
CA GLY A 49 -10.60 15.81 -2.94
C GLY A 49 -10.13 15.08 -1.68
N LYS A 50 -10.19 15.74 -0.52
CA LYS A 50 -9.82 15.11 0.75
C LYS A 50 -10.87 14.11 1.24
N GLN A 51 -12.14 14.44 1.06
CA GLN A 51 -13.26 13.63 1.54
C GLN A 51 -13.86 12.79 0.41
N GLU A 52 -14.14 13.43 -0.73
CA GLU A 52 -14.90 12.80 -1.81
C GLU A 52 -14.62 13.46 -3.16
N ILE A 53 -14.59 12.64 -4.21
CA ILE A 53 -14.76 13.08 -5.60
C ILE A 53 -15.97 12.32 -6.16
N LEU A 54 -16.97 13.04 -6.68
CA LEU A 54 -18.18 12.47 -7.24
C LEU A 54 -18.42 13.04 -8.65
N LEU A 55 -18.54 12.15 -9.63
CA LEU A 55 -18.88 12.48 -11.01
C LEU A 55 -20.23 11.82 -11.33
N THR A 56 -21.23 12.59 -11.77
CA THR A 56 -22.59 12.07 -12.01
C THR A 56 -23.11 12.44 -13.39
N SER A 57 -23.94 11.60 -13.97
CA SER A 57 -24.68 11.89 -15.21
C SER A 57 -25.84 10.92 -15.39
N GLY A 58 -27.06 11.42 -15.63
CA GLY A 58 -28.22 10.60 -15.96
C GLY A 58 -28.55 9.47 -14.95
N GLY A 59 -28.23 9.67 -13.67
CA GLY A 59 -28.40 8.67 -12.60
C GLY A 59 -27.22 7.70 -12.43
N ALA A 60 -26.24 7.70 -13.33
CA ALA A 60 -24.96 7.00 -13.14
C ALA A 60 -23.97 7.87 -12.37
N TYR A 61 -23.04 7.24 -11.63
CA TYR A 61 -21.97 7.95 -10.95
C TYR A 61 -20.66 7.15 -10.81
N VAL A 62 -19.57 7.90 -10.69
CA VAL A 62 -18.25 7.45 -10.25
C VAL A 62 -17.92 8.19 -8.97
N ARG A 63 -17.69 7.45 -7.87
CA ARG A 63 -17.38 8.02 -6.56
C ARG A 63 -16.06 7.50 -6.05
N ILE A 64 -15.21 8.40 -5.56
CA ILE A 64 -13.98 8.09 -4.84
C ILE A 64 -14.12 8.65 -3.42
N LYS A 65 -14.20 7.76 -2.42
CA LYS A 65 -14.40 8.13 -1.01
C LYS A 65 -13.86 7.05 -0.08
N ASP A 66 -13.21 7.46 1.01
CA ASP A 66 -12.70 6.55 2.06
C ASP A 66 -11.84 5.38 1.52
N GLY A 67 -11.04 5.64 0.48
CA GLY A 67 -10.20 4.64 -0.19
C GLY A 67 -10.95 3.65 -1.08
N LYS A 68 -12.25 3.86 -1.32
CA LYS A 68 -13.10 3.04 -2.18
C LYS A 68 -13.42 3.77 -3.47
N ILE A 69 -13.52 3.01 -4.55
CA ILE A 69 -14.03 3.47 -5.85
C ILE A 69 -15.36 2.75 -6.09
N GLU A 70 -16.43 3.53 -6.27
CA GLU A 70 -17.76 3.01 -6.61
C GLU A 70 -18.12 3.43 -8.03
N LEU A 71 -18.53 2.46 -8.84
CA LEU A 71 -19.08 2.64 -10.17
C LEU A 71 -20.53 2.17 -10.14
N HIS A 72 -21.48 3.09 -10.29
CA HIS A 72 -22.90 2.77 -10.30
C HIS A 72 -23.54 3.30 -11.57
N ALA A 73 -24.36 2.49 -12.23
CA ALA A 73 -25.20 2.94 -13.33
C ALA A 73 -26.53 2.17 -13.30
N PRO A 74 -27.66 2.84 -13.57
CA PRO A 74 -28.96 2.17 -13.71
C PRO A 74 -29.04 1.33 -15.00
N GLY A 75 -28.23 1.66 -16.00
CA GLY A 75 -28.10 0.93 -17.26
C GLY A 75 -26.87 0.02 -17.28
N THR A 76 -26.50 -0.41 -18.49
CA THR A 76 -25.34 -1.27 -18.72
C THR A 76 -24.02 -0.53 -18.49
N VAL A 77 -23.10 -1.13 -17.74
CA VAL A 77 -21.70 -0.71 -17.67
C VAL A 77 -20.87 -1.61 -18.59
N SER A 78 -20.26 -1.04 -19.63
CA SER A 78 -19.42 -1.80 -20.58
C SER A 78 -17.93 -1.52 -20.35
N PHE A 79 -17.17 -2.55 -20.06
CA PHE A 79 -15.71 -2.49 -19.99
C PHE A 79 -15.12 -3.11 -21.26
N LYS A 80 -14.48 -2.30 -22.11
CA LYS A 80 -13.90 -2.75 -23.39
C LYS A 80 -12.38 -2.58 -23.34
N GLY A 81 -11.64 -3.67 -23.55
CA GLY A 81 -10.18 -3.71 -23.53
C GLY A 81 -9.69 -5.11 -23.89
N ALA A 82 -8.49 -5.23 -24.46
CA ALA A 82 -7.92 -6.52 -24.90
C ALA A 82 -7.48 -7.42 -23.71
N SER A 83 -7.19 -6.82 -22.55
CA SER A 83 -6.85 -7.51 -21.31
C SER A 83 -7.35 -6.70 -20.14
N HIS A 84 -7.93 -7.36 -19.14
CA HIS A 84 -8.36 -6.75 -17.89
C HIS A 84 -7.71 -7.54 -16.75
N ASP A 85 -6.89 -6.87 -15.94
CA ASP A 85 -6.30 -7.47 -14.74
C ASP A 85 -7.15 -7.09 -13.52
N TRP A 86 -7.76 -8.10 -12.91
CA TRP A 86 -8.56 -7.98 -11.69
C TRP A 86 -7.84 -8.62 -10.51
N SER A 87 -6.51 -8.46 -10.45
CA SER A 87 -5.72 -8.75 -9.27
C SER A 87 -6.21 -7.93 -8.07
N GLY A 88 -6.05 -8.48 -6.87
CA GLY A 88 -6.59 -7.91 -5.64
C GLY A 88 -6.11 -6.48 -5.36
N GLY A 89 -6.79 -5.80 -4.42
CA GLY A 89 -6.58 -4.38 -4.15
C GLY A 89 -5.12 -4.01 -3.89
N THR A 90 -4.56 -3.19 -4.79
CA THR A 90 -3.27 -2.52 -4.61
C THR A 90 -3.52 -1.11 -4.13
N SER A 91 -2.95 -0.75 -2.98
CA SER A 91 -2.98 0.64 -2.48
C SER A 91 -1.86 1.45 -3.13
N LEU A 92 -2.08 2.74 -3.39
CA LEU A 92 -1.01 3.67 -3.83
C LEU A 92 0.17 3.72 -2.83
N GLY A 93 -0.06 3.38 -1.56
CA GLY A 93 0.99 3.19 -0.56
C GLY A 93 1.93 2.02 -0.87
N GLN A 94 1.45 0.98 -1.57
CA GLN A 94 2.28 -0.16 -1.97
C GLN A 94 3.19 0.14 -3.17
N MET A 95 2.87 1.14 -4.01
CA MET A 95 3.75 1.52 -5.13
C MET A 95 5.05 2.18 -4.65
N PHE A 96 5.11 2.68 -3.41
CA PHE A 96 6.36 3.17 -2.81
C PHE A 96 7.22 2.05 -2.19
N ASN A 97 6.66 0.84 -2.01
CA ASN A 97 7.41 -0.33 -1.55
C ASN A 97 7.94 -1.21 -2.69
N SER A 98 7.56 -0.95 -3.94
CA SER A 98 8.19 -1.55 -5.12
C SER A 98 9.46 -0.79 -5.52
N MET A 99 10.44 -0.75 -4.61
CA MET A 99 11.83 -0.59 -4.98
C MET A 99 12.30 -1.96 -5.48
N PRO A 100 12.79 -2.13 -6.73
CA PRO A 100 13.00 -3.45 -7.37
C PRO A 100 14.11 -4.33 -6.78
N ASP A 101 14.62 -4.02 -5.58
CA ASP A 101 15.79 -4.68 -5.01
C ASP A 101 15.64 -4.92 -3.50
N ALA A 102 14.41 -5.16 -3.03
CA ALA A 102 14.21 -5.73 -1.70
C ALA A 102 14.64 -7.20 -1.71
N LYS A 103 15.95 -7.44 -1.76
CA LYS A 103 16.51 -8.75 -1.37
C LYS A 103 16.17 -8.94 0.10
N PHE A 104 15.29 -9.88 0.39
CA PHE A 104 14.92 -10.22 1.77
C PHE A 104 16.03 -11.03 2.44
N ASP A 105 17.25 -10.48 2.44
CA ASP A 105 18.43 -11.03 3.11
C ASP A 105 18.35 -10.67 4.60
N ASN A 106 17.47 -11.35 5.32
CA ASN A 106 17.24 -11.10 6.73
C ASN A 106 18.13 -12.00 7.60
N LYS A 107 18.72 -11.41 8.65
CA LYS A 107 19.28 -12.13 9.79
C LYS A 107 18.36 -11.94 10.99
N TYR A 108 18.12 -13.01 11.73
CA TYR A 108 17.34 -12.97 12.98
C TYR A 108 18.29 -13.03 14.18
N GLN A 109 18.06 -12.17 15.18
CA GLN A 109 18.77 -12.21 16.45
C GLN A 109 18.02 -13.09 17.44
N ILE A 110 18.71 -14.04 18.05
CA ILE A 110 18.18 -14.89 19.11
C ILE A 110 18.52 -14.25 20.45
N LEU A 111 17.50 -13.95 21.23
CA LEU A 111 17.62 -13.46 22.60
C LEU A 111 17.15 -14.52 23.59
N ASP A 112 17.76 -14.53 24.76
CA ASP A 112 17.32 -15.32 25.91
C ASP A 112 16.03 -14.70 26.47
N GLU A 113 14.97 -15.50 26.57
CA GLU A 113 13.62 -15.02 26.93
C GLU A 113 13.54 -14.50 28.38
N HIS A 114 14.44 -14.92 29.27
CA HIS A 114 14.43 -14.54 30.68
C HIS A 114 15.32 -13.33 30.96
N THR A 115 16.41 -13.17 30.22
CA THR A 115 17.40 -12.12 30.47
C THR A 115 17.45 -11.05 29.38
N GLY A 116 16.81 -11.28 28.24
CA GLY A 116 16.84 -10.40 27.06
C GLY A 116 18.22 -10.32 26.39
N GLN A 117 19.19 -11.10 26.84
CA GLN A 117 20.56 -11.08 26.33
C GLN A 117 20.69 -11.90 25.04
N PRO A 118 21.53 -11.50 24.09
CA PRO A 118 21.76 -12.27 22.87
C PRO A 118 22.39 -13.64 23.18
N LEU A 119 21.78 -14.69 22.63
CA LEU A 119 22.27 -16.05 22.77
C LEU A 119 23.32 -16.33 21.70
N ALA A 120 24.58 -16.04 22.04
CA ALA A 120 25.73 -16.29 21.18
C ALA A 120 26.14 -17.78 21.15
N ASN A 121 26.70 -18.23 20.02
CA ASN A 121 27.22 -19.59 19.81
C ASN A 121 26.20 -20.73 20.05
N GLN A 122 24.92 -20.42 19.94
CA GLN A 122 23.86 -21.38 20.15
C GLN A 122 23.49 -22.07 18.83
N LYS A 123 23.43 -23.41 18.86
CA LYS A 123 22.92 -24.18 17.72
C LYS A 123 21.43 -23.94 17.56
N TYR A 124 21.02 -23.61 16.34
CA TYR A 124 19.62 -23.42 15.97
C TYR A 124 19.29 -24.17 14.67
N LYS A 125 17.99 -24.30 14.43
CA LYS A 125 17.40 -24.89 13.25
C LYS A 125 16.28 -24.01 12.75
N ILE A 126 16.34 -23.61 11.50
CA ILE A 126 15.25 -22.95 10.79
C ILE A 126 14.49 -24.01 10.01
N ILE A 127 13.16 -23.96 10.07
CA ILE A 127 12.27 -24.75 9.23
C ILE A 127 11.50 -23.77 8.35
N ARG A 128 11.69 -23.87 7.03
CA ARG A 128 10.95 -23.09 6.05
C ARG A 128 9.52 -23.57 5.92
N GLU A 129 8.66 -22.74 5.32
CA GLU A 129 7.28 -23.11 4.99
C GLU A 129 7.22 -24.34 4.08
N SER A 130 8.20 -24.52 3.20
CA SER A 130 8.39 -25.72 2.37
C SER A 130 8.73 -26.99 3.16
N GLY A 131 9.02 -26.88 4.46
CA GLY A 131 9.49 -27.97 5.32
C GLY A 131 11.01 -28.20 5.25
N GLU A 132 11.73 -27.45 4.42
CA GLU A 132 13.19 -27.46 4.36
C GLU A 132 13.80 -27.02 5.70
N LYS A 133 14.89 -27.68 6.10
CA LYS A 133 15.52 -27.51 7.40
C LYS A 133 16.94 -27.02 7.24
N GLU A 134 17.23 -25.84 7.77
CA GLU A 134 18.56 -25.26 7.77
C GLU A 134 19.11 -25.26 9.20
N LEU A 135 20.36 -25.68 9.37
CA LEU A 135 21.03 -25.72 10.67
C LEU A 135 22.12 -24.65 10.72
N GLY A 136 22.26 -23.98 11.85
CA GLY A 136 23.30 -22.98 12.04
C GLY A 136 23.71 -22.79 13.50
N ILE A 137 24.73 -21.96 13.71
CA ILE A 137 25.21 -21.51 15.02
C ILE A 137 25.13 -19.99 15.02
N THR A 138 24.60 -19.40 16.09
CA THR A 138 24.52 -17.93 16.20
C THR A 138 25.90 -17.32 16.42
N ASP A 139 26.12 -16.12 15.91
CA ASP A 139 27.36 -15.38 16.12
C ASP A 139 27.49 -14.81 17.55
N SER A 140 28.57 -14.08 17.82
CA SER A 140 28.85 -13.44 19.11
C SER A 140 27.79 -12.42 19.56
N GLN A 141 26.91 -12.00 18.65
CA GLN A 141 25.82 -11.06 18.91
C GLN A 141 24.45 -11.75 18.84
N GLY A 142 24.41 -13.08 18.75
CA GLY A 142 23.18 -13.87 18.72
C GLY A 142 22.50 -13.92 17.35
N PHE A 143 23.13 -13.46 16.27
CA PHE A 143 22.52 -13.50 14.95
C PHE A 143 22.66 -14.85 14.27
N THR A 144 21.60 -15.24 13.55
CA THR A 144 21.58 -16.34 12.59
C THR A 144 22.33 -15.97 11.30
N HIS A 145 22.56 -16.98 10.44
CA HIS A 145 23.10 -16.76 9.11
C HIS A 145 22.07 -16.02 8.23
N VAL A 146 22.52 -15.40 7.14
CA VAL A 146 21.62 -14.70 6.21
C VAL A 146 20.69 -15.72 5.56
N ILE A 147 19.40 -15.58 5.82
CA ILE A 147 18.38 -16.40 5.17
C ILE A 147 18.03 -15.71 3.87
N LYS A 148 18.50 -16.28 2.76
CA LYS A 148 18.16 -15.78 1.43
C LYS A 148 16.73 -16.16 1.11
N ASN A 149 15.92 -15.18 0.74
CA ASN A 149 14.55 -15.40 0.31
C ASN A 149 14.27 -14.60 -0.98
N PRO A 150 14.19 -15.27 -2.14
CA PRO A 150 14.15 -14.58 -3.43
C PRO A 150 12.77 -14.03 -3.82
N ASP A 151 11.65 -14.60 -3.35
CA ASP A 151 10.37 -14.39 -4.07
C ASP A 151 9.15 -14.00 -3.22
N ALA A 152 9.13 -14.18 -1.89
CA ALA A 152 7.99 -13.74 -1.04
C ALA A 152 8.32 -13.74 0.47
N ALA A 153 7.53 -13.07 1.30
CA ALA A 153 7.61 -13.21 2.75
C ALA A 153 7.18 -14.64 3.18
N GLU A 154 8.11 -15.44 3.69
CA GLU A 154 7.86 -16.82 4.16
C GLU A 154 7.75 -16.89 5.68
N LYS A 155 6.88 -17.77 6.19
CA LYS A 155 6.87 -18.10 7.62
C LYS A 155 8.01 -19.07 7.94
N LEU A 156 8.90 -18.65 8.84
CA LEU A 156 10.02 -19.47 9.31
C LEU A 156 9.78 -19.90 10.76
N GLN A 157 10.07 -21.16 11.07
CA GLN A 157 10.11 -21.65 12.44
C GLN A 157 11.55 -21.81 12.89
N LEU A 158 11.98 -20.99 13.84
CA LEU A 158 13.31 -21.10 14.44
C LEU A 158 13.23 -21.89 15.75
N HIS A 159 14.03 -22.95 15.83
CA HIS A 159 14.15 -23.81 17.00
C HIS A 159 15.59 -23.81 17.50
N LEU A 160 15.78 -23.60 18.80
CA LEU A 160 17.08 -23.84 19.42
C LEU A 160 17.31 -25.34 19.54
N VAL A 161 18.42 -25.80 18.99
CA VAL A 161 18.86 -27.19 19.14
C VAL A 161 19.66 -27.26 20.43
N THR A 162 18.96 -27.39 21.54
CA THR A 162 19.57 -27.77 22.81
C THR A 162 20.00 -29.23 22.68
N SER A 163 21.31 -29.45 22.61
CA SER A 163 21.89 -30.76 22.90
C SER A 163 21.42 -31.14 24.29
N LYS A 164 20.46 -32.07 24.42
CA LYS A 164 20.16 -32.72 25.69
C LYS A 164 21.46 -33.33 26.21
N ARG A 165 22.13 -32.64 27.14
CA ARG A 165 22.84 -33.38 28.18
C ARG A 165 21.74 -34.15 28.90
N ARG A 166 21.89 -35.47 28.89
CA ARG A 166 21.05 -36.39 29.64
C ARG A 166 21.15 -36.00 31.12
N THR A 167 20.14 -35.29 31.61
CA THR A 167 19.81 -35.20 33.03
C THR A 167 18.29 -35.15 33.13
N GLU A 168 17.79 -35.97 34.05
CA GLU A 168 16.38 -36.24 34.32
C GLU A 168 15.56 -34.98 34.65
N ASN A 169 14.24 -35.17 34.56
CA ASN A 169 13.16 -34.34 35.07
C ASN A 169 12.74 -33.10 34.26
N GLY A 170 11.50 -33.19 33.76
CA GLY A 170 10.50 -32.15 34.06
C GLY A 170 10.27 -31.09 33.00
N MET A 171 9.07 -31.16 32.41
CA MET A 171 8.26 -30.05 31.88
C MET A 171 8.69 -29.40 30.56
N LEU A 172 7.82 -29.60 29.57
CA LEU A 172 7.76 -28.89 28.30
C LEU A 172 7.27 -27.45 28.57
N THR A 173 8.03 -26.44 28.17
CA THR A 173 7.50 -25.07 28.03
C THR A 173 7.50 -24.68 26.55
N SER A 174 6.29 -24.65 25.97
CA SER A 174 6.01 -24.01 24.70
C SER A 174 5.99 -22.50 24.91
N ALA A 175 6.91 -21.75 24.29
CA ALA A 175 6.88 -20.29 24.30
C ALA A 175 5.96 -19.77 23.19
N SER A 176 4.96 -19.00 23.61
CA SER A 176 3.85 -18.46 22.85
C SER A 176 4.28 -17.28 21.97
N MET A 177 3.67 -17.22 20.79
CA MET A 177 3.71 -16.13 19.83
C MET A 177 3.18 -14.82 20.47
N GLY A 178 4.04 -13.81 20.60
CA GLY A 178 3.66 -12.44 20.94
C GLY A 178 3.70 -11.57 19.69
N GLY A 179 2.55 -11.34 19.05
CA GLY A 179 2.44 -10.40 17.95
C GLY A 179 2.53 -8.96 18.45
N MET A 180 3.22 -8.09 17.71
CA MET A 180 3.02 -6.65 17.81
C MET A 180 3.09 -6.00 16.43
N LYS A 181 2.27 -4.95 16.32
CA LYS A 181 1.74 -4.24 15.15
C LYS A 181 2.77 -3.71 14.16
#